data_AF-Q74ZQ6-F1
#
_entry.id   AF-Q74ZQ6-F1
#
_cell.length_a   1.000
_cell.length_b   1.000
_cell.length_c   1.000
_cell.angle_alpha   90.00
_cell.angle_beta   90.00
_cell.angle_gamma   90.00
#
_symmetry.space_group_name_H-M   'P 1'
#
loop_
_entity.id
_entity.type
_entity.pdbx_description
1 polymer ?
#
loop_
_entity_poly.entity_id
_entity_poly.type
_entity_poly.pdbx_seq_one_letter_code
_entity_poly.pdbx_strand_id
1 'polypeptide(L)'
;MIKANVTGSTQRAIVKQCLNRNFDEVLQKLRLMPLQECSVSFLQIYLARAVQEGHVASVDYVWNRFVQRAGVLVVRPDVLCDLGNLMFFSGSFGILDSVWRHYNKFYRSEQGAEWDDYRYHLLRLRIEGYATRSTSGTAFPKKWRKLLEDLDRSLPAYPFSVWDFPQLKQSLGGLEERNLARWVIKALRGVQNEHTSTLLLNMTLQQPHLDRDAKLRLFRWFVGRRHCSADALNETIHLLARRLQKDEYTELRAFLSQMGIDAPEEHKGS
;
A
#
# COMPACT_ATOMS: atom_id res chain seq x y z
N MET A 1 -13.10 4.85 45.76
CA MET A 1 -12.35 6.00 46.30
C MET A 1 -10.86 5.73 46.11
N ILE A 2 -10.26 6.21 45.01
CA ILE A 2 -8.83 6.58 44.90
C ILE A 2 -8.82 7.80 43.99
N LYS A 3 -8.57 8.96 44.61
CA LYS A 3 -8.28 10.25 43.97
C LYS A 3 -6.78 10.30 43.72
N ALA A 4 -6.39 10.43 42.46
CA ALA A 4 -5.19 11.14 42.03
C ALA A 4 -5.32 11.38 40.52
N ASN A 5 -6.20 12.32 40.14
CA ASN A 5 -6.12 12.92 38.82
C ASN A 5 -4.79 13.69 38.77
N VAL A 6 -3.81 13.19 38.03
CA VAL A 6 -2.71 14.05 37.59
C VAL A 6 -3.35 15.23 36.87
N THR A 7 -3.11 16.41 37.43
CA THR A 7 -3.79 17.65 37.14
C THR A 7 -3.73 17.98 35.64
N GLY A 8 -4.83 18.49 35.10
CA GLY A 8 -4.90 18.92 33.69
C GLY A 8 -3.85 19.97 33.29
N SER A 9 -3.07 20.52 34.22
CA SER A 9 -1.92 21.40 33.97
C SER A 9 -0.68 20.64 33.49
N THR A 10 -0.34 19.49 34.08
CA THR A 10 0.83 18.68 33.68
C THR A 10 0.62 18.09 32.29
N GLN A 11 -0.56 17.54 32.02
CA GLN A 11 -0.89 17.06 30.67
C GLN A 11 -0.90 18.18 29.63
N ARG A 12 -1.43 19.38 29.97
CA ARG A 12 -1.35 20.56 29.10
C ARG A 12 0.09 21.00 28.83
N ALA A 13 0.97 20.96 29.84
CA ALA A 13 2.38 21.28 29.66
C ALA A 13 3.08 20.28 28.74
N ILE A 14 2.79 18.99 28.87
CA ILE A 14 3.34 17.94 27.99
C ILE A 14 2.79 18.10 26.57
N VAL A 15 1.49 18.35 26.38
CA VAL A 15 0.92 18.65 25.06
C VAL A 15 1.60 19.86 24.42
N LYS A 16 1.84 20.93 25.17
CA LYS A 16 2.57 22.10 24.68
C LYS A 16 4.00 21.74 24.25
N GLN A 17 4.69 20.87 24.99
CA GLN A 17 6.01 20.38 24.60
C GLN A 17 5.97 19.52 23.33
N CYS A 18 4.92 18.69 23.14
CA CYS A 18 4.69 17.96 21.89
C CYS A 18 4.51 18.92 20.71
N LEU A 19 3.71 19.99 20.91
CA LEU A 19 3.48 21.01 19.87
C LEU A 19 4.75 21.82 19.56
N ASN A 20 5.66 21.94 20.52
CA ASN A 20 6.97 22.55 20.33
C ASN A 20 8.04 21.59 19.80
N ARG A 21 7.66 20.36 19.41
CA ARG A 21 8.55 19.32 18.86
C ARG A 21 9.62 18.76 19.81
N ASN A 22 9.46 18.93 21.13
CA ASN A 22 10.36 18.37 22.14
C ASN A 22 10.03 16.89 22.44
N PHE A 23 9.99 16.03 21.41
CA PHE A 23 9.50 14.65 21.55
C PHE A 23 10.35 13.78 22.47
N ASP A 24 11.68 13.96 22.51
CA ASP A 24 12.57 13.19 23.37
C ASP A 24 12.32 13.46 24.86
N GLU A 25 12.17 14.73 25.24
CA GLU A 25 11.84 15.13 26.62
C GLU A 25 10.47 14.61 27.04
N VAL A 26 9.48 14.70 26.15
CA VAL A 26 8.14 14.17 26.39
C VAL A 26 8.19 12.65 26.55
N LEU A 27 8.96 11.95 25.71
CA LEU A 27 9.11 10.50 25.78
C LEU A 27 9.73 10.05 27.09
N GLN A 28 10.76 10.77 27.57
CA GLN A 28 11.36 10.49 28.88
C GLN A 28 10.34 10.63 30.02
N LYS A 29 9.54 11.69 30.02
CA LYS A 29 8.48 11.89 31.01
C LYS A 29 7.40 10.80 30.92
N LEU A 30 6.99 10.45 29.70
CA LEU A 30 5.97 9.42 29.46
C LEU A 30 6.45 8.01 29.87
N ARG A 31 7.76 7.74 29.81
CA ARG A 31 8.33 6.48 30.30
C ARG A 31 8.15 6.29 31.79
N LEU A 32 8.28 7.38 32.55
CA LEU A 32 8.17 7.38 34.01
C LEU A 32 6.72 7.41 34.51
N MET A 33 5.78 7.83 33.66
CA MET A 33 4.37 7.97 34.05
C MET A 33 3.69 6.60 34.23
N PRO A 34 2.95 6.36 35.33
CA PRO A 34 2.04 5.22 35.49
C PRO A 34 0.94 5.21 34.42
N LEU A 35 0.43 4.02 34.10
CA LEU A 35 -0.56 3.87 33.03
C LEU A 35 -1.88 4.59 33.36
N GLN A 36 -2.28 4.60 34.63
CA GLN A 36 -3.50 5.22 35.15
C GLN A 36 -3.50 6.76 35.02
N GLU A 37 -2.32 7.37 34.91
CA GLU A 37 -2.16 8.82 34.81
C GLU A 37 -2.15 9.32 33.35
N CYS A 38 -2.05 8.41 32.39
CA CYS A 38 -2.04 8.72 30.97
C CYS A 38 -3.48 8.83 30.44
N SER A 39 -3.94 10.04 30.11
CA SER A 39 -5.24 10.21 29.46
C SER A 39 -5.19 9.74 28.00
N VAL A 40 -6.27 9.10 27.53
CA VAL A 40 -6.38 8.61 26.15
C VAL A 40 -6.25 9.76 25.14
N SER A 41 -6.89 10.91 25.41
CA SER A 41 -6.82 12.09 24.56
C SER A 41 -5.39 12.61 24.40
N PHE A 42 -4.61 12.63 25.48
CA PHE A 42 -3.19 12.99 25.42
C PHE A 42 -2.42 12.01 24.53
N LEU A 43 -2.60 10.70 24.75
CA LEU A 43 -1.90 9.67 23.97
C LEU A 43 -2.26 9.74 22.48
N GLN A 44 -3.52 10.03 22.13
CA GLN A 44 -3.95 10.23 20.75
C GLN A 44 -3.25 11.42 20.11
N ILE A 45 -3.23 12.58 20.79
CA ILE A 45 -2.55 13.80 20.28
C ILE A 45 -1.05 13.54 20.13
N TYR A 46 -0.42 12.95 21.16
CA TYR A 46 1.00 12.69 21.15
C TYR A 46 1.40 11.72 20.05
N LEU A 47 0.67 10.61 19.86
CA LEU A 47 0.92 9.67 18.78
C LEU A 47 0.77 10.33 17.42
N ALA A 48 -0.34 11.04 17.18
CA ALA A 48 -0.58 11.71 15.91
C ALA A 48 0.54 12.71 15.58
N ARG A 49 0.99 13.51 16.54
CA ARG A 49 2.09 14.46 16.34
C ARG A 49 3.44 13.77 16.17
N ALA A 50 3.73 12.72 16.93
CA ALA A 50 4.97 11.97 16.80
C ALA A 50 5.08 11.30 15.42
N VAL A 51 3.97 10.77 14.90
CA VAL A 51 3.90 10.21 13.56
C VAL A 51 4.13 11.29 12.49
N GLN A 52 3.43 12.43 12.58
CA GLN A 52 3.58 13.55 11.64
C GLN A 52 5.00 14.12 11.59
N GLU A 53 5.67 14.19 12.74
CA GLU A 53 7.04 14.71 12.85
C GLU A 53 8.11 13.61 12.67
N GLY A 54 7.70 12.38 12.35
CA GLY A 54 8.60 11.27 12.06
C GLY A 54 9.42 10.77 13.26
N HIS A 55 8.97 11.00 14.49
CA HIS A 55 9.70 10.60 15.70
C HIS A 55 9.45 9.12 16.04
N VAL A 56 10.19 8.23 15.36
CA VAL A 56 10.06 6.76 15.45
C VAL A 56 10.09 6.24 16.89
N ALA A 57 10.99 6.75 17.74
CA ALA A 57 11.14 6.27 19.12
C ALA A 57 9.88 6.50 19.98
N SER A 58 9.19 7.63 19.79
CA SER A 58 7.92 7.92 20.47
C SER A 58 6.80 7.02 19.93
N VAL A 59 6.73 6.85 18.61
CA VAL A 59 5.73 6.00 17.95
C VAL A 59 5.86 4.55 18.41
N ASP A 60 7.06 3.98 18.33
CA ASP A 60 7.34 2.61 18.76
C ASP A 60 6.96 2.41 20.23
N TYR A 61 7.35 3.34 21.09
CA TYR A 61 7.05 3.24 22.50
C TYR A 61 5.55 3.28 22.79
N VAL A 62 4.83 4.24 22.19
CA VAL A 62 3.38 4.38 22.38
C VAL A 62 2.63 3.17 21.82
N TRP A 63 3.01 2.72 20.63
CA TRP A 63 2.41 1.56 19.97
C TRP A 63 2.57 0.30 20.81
N ASN A 64 3.80 0.00 21.25
CA ASN A 64 4.06 -1.20 22.04
C ASN A 64 3.39 -1.15 23.42
N ARG A 65 3.48 -0.02 24.14
CA ARG A 65 2.97 0.09 25.51
C ARG A 65 1.44 0.20 25.57
N PHE A 66 0.86 1.13 24.82
CA PHE A 66 -0.54 1.52 24.99
C PHE A 66 -1.50 0.86 23.97
N VAL A 67 -1.02 0.56 22.76
CA VAL A 67 -1.84 -0.09 21.72
C VAL A 67 -1.76 -1.61 21.86
N GLN A 68 -0.56 -2.20 21.86
CA GLN A 68 -0.40 -3.66 21.86
C GLN A 68 -0.56 -4.30 23.23
N ARG A 69 0.20 -3.83 24.24
CA ARG A 69 0.25 -4.48 25.56
C ARG A 69 -0.96 -4.13 26.43
N ALA A 70 -1.23 -2.84 26.59
CA ALA A 70 -2.34 -2.40 27.44
C ALA A 70 -3.70 -2.43 26.72
N GLY A 71 -3.72 -2.29 25.39
CA GLY A 71 -4.97 -2.29 24.62
C GLY A 71 -5.91 -1.12 24.91
N VAL A 72 -5.41 -0.03 25.50
CA VAL A 72 -6.21 1.11 25.95
C VAL A 72 -6.40 2.18 24.87
N LEU A 73 -5.54 2.17 23.84
CA LEU A 73 -5.52 3.20 22.81
C LEU A 73 -6.05 2.65 21.48
N VAL A 74 -7.23 3.13 21.08
CA VAL A 74 -7.74 2.95 19.72
C VAL A 74 -7.24 4.11 18.86
N VAL A 75 -6.40 3.77 17.89
CA VAL A 75 -5.80 4.73 16.95
C VAL A 75 -6.72 4.92 15.75
N ARG A 76 -6.90 6.17 15.31
CA ARG A 76 -7.72 6.52 14.15
C ARG A 76 -7.10 6.04 12.82
N PRO A 77 -7.90 5.76 11.78
CA PRO A 77 -7.40 5.25 10.49
C PRO A 77 -6.37 6.14 9.79
N ASP A 78 -6.58 7.45 9.78
CA ASP A 78 -5.65 8.44 9.23
C ASP A 78 -4.27 8.32 9.89
N VAL A 79 -4.24 8.27 11.23
CA VAL A 79 -3.01 8.13 12.01
C VAL A 79 -2.37 6.75 11.80
N LEU A 80 -3.16 5.69 11.59
CA LEU A 80 -2.63 4.37 11.24
C LEU A 80 -1.93 4.38 9.87
N CYS A 81 -2.48 5.12 8.90
CA CYS A 81 -1.90 5.27 7.57
C CYS A 81 -0.57 6.04 7.61
N ASP A 82 -0.53 7.14 8.36
CA ASP A 82 0.69 7.91 8.57
C ASP A 82 1.75 7.10 9.33
N LEU A 83 1.34 6.36 10.35
CA LEU A 83 2.21 5.46 11.10
C LEU A 83 2.75 4.36 10.19
N GLY A 84 1.90 3.76 9.37
CA GLY A 84 2.29 2.78 8.36
C GLY A 84 3.36 3.33 7.41
N ASN A 85 3.18 4.55 6.90
CA ASN A 85 4.17 5.22 6.06
C ASN A 85 5.51 5.38 6.79
N LEU A 86 5.48 5.97 7.99
CA LEU A 86 6.69 6.21 8.78
C LEU A 86 7.46 4.91 9.00
N MET A 87 6.76 3.84 9.37
CA MET A 87 7.37 2.55 9.66
C MET A 87 7.87 1.82 8.41
N PHE A 88 7.20 2.00 7.28
CA PHE A 88 7.66 1.48 6.00
C PHE A 88 8.98 2.14 5.59
N PHE A 89 9.04 3.48 5.63
CA PHE A 89 10.25 4.23 5.23
C PHE A 89 11.38 4.12 6.26
N SER A 90 11.09 3.88 7.54
CA SER A 90 12.12 3.59 8.54
C SER A 90 12.69 2.17 8.47
N GLY A 91 12.14 1.30 7.60
CA GLY A 91 12.53 -0.11 7.50
C GLY A 91 11.96 -1.01 8.60
N SER A 92 11.10 -0.48 9.47
CA SER A 92 10.51 -1.19 10.63
C SER A 92 9.32 -2.06 10.21
N PHE A 93 9.47 -2.95 9.23
CA PHE A 93 8.35 -3.71 8.65
C PHE A 93 7.61 -4.64 9.62
N GLY A 94 8.19 -4.95 10.79
CA GLY A 94 7.57 -5.83 11.78
C GLY A 94 6.27 -5.26 12.37
N ILE A 95 6.15 -3.94 12.43
CA ILE A 95 4.98 -3.27 13.00
C ILE A 95 3.79 -3.24 12.02
N LEU A 96 4.03 -3.27 10.69
CA LEU A 96 2.99 -3.12 9.66
C LEU A 96 1.89 -4.19 9.79
N ASP A 97 2.27 -5.44 10.09
CA ASP A 97 1.29 -6.51 10.36
C ASP A 97 0.46 -6.24 11.63
N SER A 98 1.04 -5.57 12.64
CA SER A 98 0.29 -5.13 13.82
C SER A 98 -0.65 -3.96 13.53
N VAL A 99 -0.23 -3.01 12.71
CA VAL A 99 -1.04 -1.86 12.30
C VAL A 99 -2.28 -2.34 11.57
N TRP A 100 -2.09 -3.25 10.60
CA TRP A 100 -3.21 -3.87 9.90
C TRP A 100 -4.14 -4.66 10.84
N ARG A 101 -3.59 -5.45 11.76
CA ARG A 101 -4.41 -6.17 12.76
C ARG A 101 -5.21 -5.21 13.64
N HIS A 102 -4.64 -4.08 14.03
CA HIS A 102 -5.34 -3.05 14.78
C HIS A 102 -6.48 -2.46 13.94
N TYR A 103 -6.21 -2.08 12.69
CA TYR A 103 -7.25 -1.60 11.77
C TYR A 103 -8.39 -2.60 11.63
N ASN A 104 -8.07 -3.86 11.32
CA ASN A 104 -9.07 -4.92 11.13
C ASN A 104 -9.84 -5.24 12.43
N LYS A 105 -9.24 -5.06 13.60
CA LYS A 105 -9.92 -5.26 14.89
C LYS A 105 -11.03 -4.22 15.11
N PHE A 106 -10.78 -2.97 14.77
CA PHE A 106 -11.66 -1.85 15.15
C PHE A 106 -12.51 -1.30 14.00
N TYR A 107 -12.08 -1.44 12.74
CA TYR A 107 -12.69 -0.75 11.58
C TYR A 107 -13.06 -1.70 10.44
N ARG A 108 -13.02 -3.03 10.62
CA ARG A 108 -13.31 -3.98 9.53
C ARG A 108 -14.70 -3.83 8.93
N SER A 109 -15.68 -3.41 9.72
CA SER A 109 -17.09 -3.29 9.34
C SER A 109 -17.43 -1.97 8.67
N GLU A 110 -16.52 -1.00 8.72
CA GLU A 110 -16.75 0.33 8.15
C GLU A 110 -16.79 0.26 6.62
N GLN A 111 -17.61 1.05 5.96
CA GLN A 111 -17.81 0.98 4.51
C GLN A 111 -17.84 2.37 3.89
N GLY A 112 -17.47 2.45 2.61
CA GLY A 112 -17.41 3.70 1.84
C GLY A 112 -16.00 3.99 1.35
N ALA A 113 -15.90 4.91 0.39
CA ALA A 113 -14.66 5.22 -0.33
C ALA A 113 -13.49 5.54 0.61
N GLU A 114 -13.72 6.38 1.63
CA GLU A 114 -12.69 6.74 2.62
C GLU A 114 -12.11 5.51 3.35
N TRP A 115 -12.96 4.54 3.71
CA TRP A 115 -12.54 3.33 4.39
C TRP A 115 -11.81 2.35 3.47
N ASP A 116 -12.16 2.34 2.20
CA ASP A 116 -11.45 1.58 1.18
C ASP A 116 -10.08 2.18 0.88
N ASP A 117 -9.94 3.50 0.88
CA ASP A 117 -8.66 4.20 0.78
C ASP A 117 -7.73 3.83 1.94
N TYR A 118 -8.24 3.83 3.19
CA TYR A 118 -7.45 3.42 4.35
C TYR A 118 -7.04 1.94 4.27
N ARG A 119 -7.96 1.04 3.88
CA ARG A 119 -7.65 -0.38 3.66
C ARG A 119 -6.56 -0.53 2.62
N TYR A 120 -6.74 0.11 1.47
CA TYR A 120 -5.82 0.06 0.35
C TYR A 120 -4.43 0.51 0.78
N HIS A 121 -4.33 1.67 1.43
CA HIS A 121 -3.05 2.24 1.86
C HIS A 121 -2.31 1.33 2.84
N LEU A 122 -3.00 0.81 3.86
CA LEU A 122 -2.40 -0.09 4.84
C LEU A 122 -1.98 -1.44 4.24
N LEU A 123 -2.82 -2.02 3.38
CA LEU A 123 -2.53 -3.29 2.70
C LEU A 123 -1.40 -3.14 1.69
N ARG A 124 -1.36 -2.03 0.94
CA ARG A 124 -0.26 -1.66 0.04
C ARG A 124 1.07 -1.66 0.78
N LEU A 125 1.16 -0.92 1.90
CA LEU A 125 2.39 -0.84 2.70
C LEU A 125 2.79 -2.21 3.25
N ARG A 126 1.82 -3.04 3.67
CA ARG A 126 2.08 -4.40 4.16
C ARG A 126 2.61 -5.33 3.06
N ILE A 127 2.06 -5.23 1.85
CA ILE A 127 2.49 -6.00 0.67
C ILE A 127 3.89 -5.56 0.24
N GLU A 128 4.11 -4.25 0.11
CA GLU A 128 5.41 -3.70 -0.28
C GLU A 128 6.46 -4.00 0.79
N GLY A 129 6.13 -3.87 2.08
CA GLY A 129 7.04 -4.22 3.18
C GLY A 129 7.39 -5.70 3.19
N TYR A 130 6.48 -6.58 2.77
CA TYR A 130 6.78 -7.99 2.54
C TYR A 130 7.65 -8.21 1.30
N ALA A 131 7.43 -7.43 0.23
CA ALA A 131 8.22 -7.49 -0.99
C ALA A 131 9.67 -7.00 -0.80
N THR A 132 9.90 -6.03 0.10
CA THR A 132 11.23 -5.49 0.45
C THR A 132 12.09 -6.49 1.23
N ARG A 133 11.51 -7.45 1.95
CA ARG A 133 12.27 -8.43 2.75
C ARG A 133 13.08 -9.35 1.83
N SER A 134 14.31 -8.93 1.57
CA SER A 134 15.35 -9.61 0.78
C SER A 134 15.97 -10.80 1.53
N THR A 135 15.18 -11.62 2.22
CA THR A 135 15.65 -12.98 2.46
C THR A 135 15.52 -13.73 1.15
N SER A 136 16.64 -14.25 0.67
CA SER A 136 16.94 -14.91 -0.60
C SER A 136 15.99 -16.04 -1.07
N GLY A 137 14.80 -16.21 -0.50
CA GLY A 137 13.90 -17.35 -0.75
C GLY A 137 12.42 -17.03 -1.02
N THR A 138 11.98 -15.76 -1.03
CA THR A 138 10.59 -15.44 -1.42
C THR A 138 10.50 -15.03 -2.89
N ALA A 139 10.39 -16.05 -3.74
CA ALA A 139 10.12 -15.88 -5.16
C ALA A 139 8.82 -15.06 -5.38
N PHE A 140 8.77 -14.30 -6.47
CA PHE A 140 7.60 -13.51 -6.89
C PHE A 140 6.25 -14.23 -6.72
N PRO A 141 6.08 -15.54 -7.05
CA PRO A 141 4.81 -16.23 -6.83
C PRO A 141 4.26 -16.18 -5.40
N LYS A 142 5.14 -16.18 -4.39
CA LYS A 142 4.72 -16.07 -2.97
C LYS A 142 4.25 -14.66 -2.66
N LYS A 143 4.95 -13.64 -3.16
CA LYS A 143 4.59 -12.23 -3.01
C LYS A 143 3.27 -11.91 -3.72
N TRP A 144 3.09 -12.41 -4.93
CA TRP A 144 1.84 -12.33 -5.69
C TRP A 144 0.68 -12.97 -4.95
N ARG A 145 0.86 -14.18 -4.42
CA ARG A 145 -0.18 -14.84 -3.62
C ARG A 145 -0.59 -14.01 -2.41
N LYS A 146 0.37 -13.41 -1.71
CA LYS A 146 0.07 -12.52 -0.58
C LYS A 146 -0.76 -11.31 -1.03
N LEU A 147 -0.44 -10.70 -2.17
CA LEU A 147 -1.28 -9.63 -2.75
C LEU A 147 -2.71 -10.12 -3.01
N LEU A 148 -2.89 -11.33 -3.56
CA LEU A 148 -4.23 -11.88 -3.81
C LEU A 148 -5.00 -12.15 -2.50
N GLU A 149 -4.33 -12.69 -1.49
CA GLU A 149 -4.94 -13.04 -0.21
C GLU A 149 -5.31 -11.80 0.61
N ASP A 150 -4.42 -10.80 0.65
CA ASP A 150 -4.56 -9.62 1.50
C ASP A 150 -5.32 -8.48 0.81
N LEU A 151 -5.07 -8.19 -0.47
CA LEU A 151 -5.57 -7.00 -1.16
C LEU A 151 -6.70 -7.30 -2.15
N ASP A 152 -6.49 -8.20 -3.11
CA ASP A 152 -7.46 -8.53 -4.17
C ASP A 152 -8.82 -8.95 -3.61
N ARG A 153 -8.81 -9.83 -2.59
CA ARG A 153 -10.02 -10.28 -1.90
C ARG A 153 -10.67 -9.22 -1.02
N SER A 154 -9.88 -8.33 -0.44
CA SER A 154 -10.37 -7.31 0.50
C SER A 154 -11.01 -6.13 -0.22
N LEU A 155 -10.60 -5.88 -1.47
CA LEU A 155 -11.00 -4.73 -2.26
C LEU A 155 -11.29 -5.16 -3.71
N PRO A 156 -12.43 -5.82 -3.97
CA PRO A 156 -12.71 -6.49 -5.25
C PRO A 156 -12.94 -5.54 -6.45
N ALA A 157 -13.18 -4.25 -6.21
CA ALA A 157 -13.44 -3.24 -7.25
C ALA A 157 -12.60 -1.96 -7.09
N TYR A 158 -11.59 -1.98 -6.22
CA TYR A 158 -10.76 -0.80 -5.98
C TYR A 158 -9.68 -0.67 -7.07
N PRO A 159 -9.42 0.53 -7.60
CA PRO A 159 -8.40 0.74 -8.63
C PRO A 159 -6.99 0.64 -8.06
N PHE A 160 -6.16 -0.21 -8.67
CA PHE A 160 -4.76 -0.37 -8.29
C PHE A 160 -3.85 0.21 -9.37
N SER A 161 -2.86 1.02 -8.99
CA SER A 161 -1.82 1.47 -9.91
C SER A 161 -0.54 0.66 -9.74
N VAL A 162 0.19 0.46 -10.83
CA VAL A 162 1.50 -0.21 -10.81
C VAL A 162 2.58 0.59 -10.05
N TRP A 163 2.39 1.90 -9.92
CA TRP A 163 3.34 2.80 -9.28
C TRP A 163 3.34 2.68 -7.76
N ASP A 164 2.24 2.15 -7.21
CA ASP A 164 2.07 1.86 -5.80
C ASP A 164 2.85 0.64 -5.31
N PHE A 165 3.38 -0.17 -6.24
CA PHE A 165 4.04 -1.45 -5.94
C PHE A 165 5.45 -1.58 -6.53
N PRO A 166 6.37 -0.64 -6.26
CA PRO A 166 7.72 -0.66 -6.83
C PRO A 166 8.55 -1.90 -6.43
N GLN A 167 8.46 -2.37 -5.19
CA GLN A 167 9.23 -3.51 -4.67
C GLN A 167 8.69 -4.83 -5.21
N LEU A 168 7.36 -4.96 -5.28
CA LEU A 168 6.73 -6.13 -5.91
C LEU A 168 7.10 -6.19 -7.40
N LYS A 169 7.01 -5.06 -8.12
CA LYS A 169 7.44 -4.95 -9.53
C LYS A 169 8.91 -5.31 -9.72
N GLN A 170 9.79 -4.85 -8.84
CA GLN A 170 11.22 -5.18 -8.94
C GLN A 170 11.46 -6.68 -8.76
N SER A 171 10.72 -7.33 -7.87
CA SER A 171 10.85 -8.78 -7.63
C SER A 171 10.41 -9.65 -8.81
N LEU A 172 9.67 -9.09 -9.77
CA LEU A 172 9.32 -9.74 -11.04
C LEU A 172 10.52 -9.81 -12.00
N GLY A 173 11.45 -8.85 -11.94
CA GLY A 173 12.60 -8.77 -12.85
C GLY A 173 13.58 -9.93 -12.75
N GLY A 174 13.49 -10.76 -11.71
CA GLY A 174 14.26 -12.00 -11.58
C GLY A 174 13.72 -13.19 -12.38
N LEU A 175 12.58 -13.06 -13.08
CA LEU A 175 12.05 -14.10 -13.96
C LEU A 175 12.58 -13.94 -15.39
N GLU A 176 13.00 -15.05 -16.01
CA GLU A 176 13.34 -15.08 -17.43
C GLU A 176 12.12 -14.80 -18.32
N GLU A 177 12.34 -14.15 -19.46
CA GLU A 177 11.31 -13.77 -20.45
C GLU A 177 10.39 -14.93 -20.85
N ARG A 178 10.97 -16.09 -21.18
CA ARG A 178 10.23 -17.30 -21.59
C ARG A 178 9.29 -17.84 -20.50
N ASN A 179 9.57 -17.51 -19.24
CA ASN A 179 8.79 -17.93 -18.09
C ASN A 179 7.77 -16.86 -17.68
N LEU A 180 8.00 -15.59 -18.02
CA LEU A 180 7.14 -14.47 -17.65
C LEU A 180 5.74 -14.59 -18.26
N ALA A 181 5.63 -14.81 -19.58
CA ALA A 181 4.34 -14.93 -20.25
C ALA A 181 3.53 -16.12 -19.71
N ARG A 182 4.14 -17.32 -19.60
CA ARG A 182 3.50 -18.51 -19.01
C ARG A 182 3.08 -18.28 -17.56
N TRP A 183 3.91 -17.57 -16.81
CA TRP A 183 3.61 -17.25 -15.43
C TRP A 183 2.42 -16.31 -15.31
N VAL A 184 2.32 -15.26 -16.14
CA VAL A 184 1.18 -14.32 -16.15
C VAL A 184 -0.13 -15.09 -16.36
N ILE A 185 -0.17 -15.98 -17.36
CA ILE A 185 -1.36 -16.81 -17.64
C ILE A 185 -1.78 -17.61 -16.40
N LYS A 186 -0.81 -18.20 -15.69
CA LYS A 186 -1.07 -19.00 -14.47
C LYS A 186 -1.49 -18.12 -13.29
N ALA A 187 -0.83 -17.00 -13.09
CA ALA A 187 -1.01 -16.10 -11.96
C ALA A 187 -2.33 -15.33 -11.98
N LEU A 188 -2.91 -15.21 -13.17
CA LEU A 188 -4.26 -14.67 -13.36
C LEU A 188 -5.35 -15.60 -12.79
N ARG A 189 -5.08 -16.90 -12.58
CA ARG A 189 -6.08 -17.80 -12.00
C ARG A 189 -6.39 -17.40 -10.54
N GLY A 190 -7.66 -17.17 -10.25
CA GLY A 190 -8.13 -16.82 -8.90
C GLY A 190 -8.07 -15.32 -8.56
N VAL A 191 -7.68 -14.46 -9.51
CA VAL A 191 -7.84 -13.01 -9.39
C VAL A 191 -9.33 -12.65 -9.42
N GLN A 192 -9.78 -11.87 -8.45
CA GLN A 192 -11.16 -11.43 -8.29
C GLN A 192 -11.36 -9.98 -8.75
N ASN A 193 -10.37 -9.11 -8.57
CA ASN A 193 -10.40 -7.71 -9.01
C ASN A 193 -9.77 -7.57 -10.41
N GLU A 194 -10.47 -6.94 -11.35
CA GLU A 194 -9.94 -6.67 -12.69
C GLU A 194 -8.68 -5.80 -12.68
N HIS A 195 -8.59 -4.83 -11.76
CA HIS A 195 -7.40 -4.00 -11.57
C HIS A 195 -6.20 -4.79 -11.05
N THR A 196 -6.40 -5.90 -10.32
CA THR A 196 -5.29 -6.82 -9.98
C THR A 196 -4.77 -7.51 -11.25
N SER A 197 -5.67 -7.87 -12.17
CA SER A 197 -5.28 -8.50 -13.44
C SER A 197 -4.45 -7.52 -14.29
N THR A 198 -4.90 -6.27 -14.40
CA THR A 198 -4.19 -5.23 -15.16
C THR A 198 -2.93 -4.75 -14.45
N LEU A 199 -2.90 -4.73 -13.11
CA LEU A 199 -1.68 -4.49 -12.32
C LEU A 199 -0.56 -5.48 -12.68
N LEU A 200 -0.88 -6.78 -12.76
CA LEU A 200 0.12 -7.77 -13.14
C LEU A 200 0.63 -7.56 -14.58
N LEU A 201 -0.29 -7.27 -15.49
CA LEU A 201 0.06 -6.94 -16.86
C LEU A 201 0.99 -5.70 -16.89
N ASN A 202 0.66 -4.65 -16.15
CA ASN A 202 1.44 -3.41 -16.09
C ASN A 202 2.84 -3.65 -15.51
N MET A 203 2.97 -4.44 -14.44
CA MET A 203 4.27 -4.87 -13.92
C MET A 203 5.09 -5.62 -14.97
N THR A 204 4.44 -6.50 -15.74
CA THR A 204 5.06 -7.30 -16.79
C THR A 204 5.52 -6.44 -17.98
N LEU A 205 4.65 -5.55 -18.48
CA LEU A 205 4.95 -4.64 -19.59
C LEU A 205 6.04 -3.62 -19.25
N GLN A 206 6.31 -3.40 -17.97
CA GLN A 206 7.41 -2.56 -17.52
C GLN A 206 8.77 -3.26 -17.46
N GLN A 207 8.84 -4.58 -17.61
CA GLN A 207 10.10 -5.30 -17.56
C GLN A 207 11.02 -4.93 -18.75
N PRO A 208 12.31 -4.67 -18.51
CA PRO A 208 13.24 -4.20 -19.55
C PRO A 208 13.63 -5.29 -20.54
N HIS A 209 13.65 -6.56 -20.12
CA HIS A 209 14.03 -7.69 -20.96
C HIS A 209 12.94 -8.14 -21.94
N LEU A 210 11.72 -7.60 -21.83
CA LEU A 210 10.63 -7.88 -22.75
C LEU A 210 10.66 -6.85 -23.89
N ASP A 211 10.81 -7.30 -25.13
CA ASP A 211 10.82 -6.41 -26.29
C ASP A 211 9.43 -5.79 -26.57
N ARG A 212 9.37 -4.82 -27.50
CA ARG A 212 8.12 -4.11 -27.82
C ARG A 212 7.08 -5.05 -28.43
N ASP A 213 7.48 -5.91 -29.35
CA ASP A 213 6.57 -6.84 -30.02
C ASP A 213 5.95 -7.84 -29.05
N ALA A 214 6.74 -8.38 -28.12
CA ALA A 214 6.29 -9.29 -27.08
C ALA A 214 5.33 -8.58 -26.11
N LYS A 215 5.56 -7.30 -25.79
CA LYS A 215 4.63 -6.46 -25.01
C LYS A 215 3.29 -6.32 -25.72
N LEU A 216 3.29 -5.99 -27.01
CA LEU A 216 2.06 -5.87 -27.81
C LEU A 216 1.32 -7.20 -27.94
N ARG A 217 2.03 -8.29 -28.24
CA ARG A 217 1.43 -9.64 -28.31
C ARG A 217 0.81 -10.05 -26.98
N LEU A 218 1.50 -9.79 -25.86
CA LEU A 218 0.98 -10.09 -24.52
C LEU A 218 -0.27 -9.27 -24.21
N PHE A 219 -0.26 -7.97 -24.55
CA PHE A 219 -1.42 -7.10 -24.36
C PHE A 219 -2.63 -7.58 -25.18
N ARG A 220 -2.45 -7.82 -26.49
CA ARG A 220 -3.51 -8.34 -27.38
C ARG A 220 -4.05 -9.68 -26.88
N TRP A 221 -3.16 -10.58 -26.46
CA TRP A 221 -3.55 -11.86 -25.84
C TRP A 221 -4.36 -11.65 -24.56
N PHE A 222 -3.96 -10.73 -23.71
CA PHE A 222 -4.62 -10.45 -22.44
C PHE A 222 -6.05 -9.92 -22.68
N VAL A 223 -6.20 -8.87 -23.49
CA VAL A 223 -7.50 -8.27 -23.79
C VAL A 223 -8.41 -9.26 -24.51
N GLY A 224 -7.89 -10.06 -25.45
CA GLY A 224 -8.68 -11.06 -26.15
C GLY A 224 -9.12 -12.26 -25.28
N ARG A 225 -8.56 -12.44 -24.09
CA ARG A 225 -8.87 -13.57 -23.18
C ARG A 225 -9.48 -13.15 -21.85
N ARG A 226 -9.33 -11.90 -21.45
CA ARG A 226 -9.83 -11.34 -20.20
C ARG A 226 -10.80 -10.22 -20.51
N HIS A 227 -12.02 -10.37 -20.01
CA HIS A 227 -12.95 -9.26 -19.95
C HIS A 227 -12.53 -8.34 -18.81
N CYS A 228 -11.95 -7.19 -19.16
CA CYS A 228 -11.66 -6.08 -18.26
C CYS A 228 -12.39 -4.84 -18.79
N SER A 229 -12.87 -3.99 -17.89
CA SER A 229 -13.44 -2.69 -18.24
C SER A 229 -12.40 -1.78 -18.91
N ALA A 230 -12.87 -0.77 -19.65
CA ALA A 230 -12.00 0.26 -20.22
C ALA A 230 -11.23 1.02 -19.13
N ASP A 231 -11.87 1.25 -17.98
CA ASP A 231 -11.25 1.91 -16.82
C ASP A 231 -10.08 1.08 -16.26
N ALA A 232 -10.26 -0.22 -16.06
CA ALA A 232 -9.19 -1.10 -15.57
C ALA A 232 -7.97 -1.17 -16.52
N LEU A 233 -8.20 -1.02 -17.83
CA LEU A 233 -7.15 -1.03 -18.86
C LEU A 233 -6.50 0.34 -19.08
N ASN A 234 -7.06 1.42 -18.53
CA ASN A 234 -6.65 2.78 -18.82
C ASN A 234 -5.15 3.01 -18.56
N GLU A 235 -4.64 2.57 -17.40
CA GLU A 235 -3.21 2.66 -17.08
C GLU A 235 -2.35 1.86 -18.07
N THR A 236 -2.79 0.64 -18.44
CA THR A 236 -2.08 -0.23 -19.38
C THR A 236 -1.93 0.42 -20.75
N ILE A 237 -3.02 1.01 -21.25
CA ILE A 237 -3.04 1.66 -22.56
C ILE A 237 -2.09 2.87 -22.58
N HIS A 238 -2.12 3.69 -21.53
CA HIS A 238 -1.21 4.83 -21.39
C HIS A 238 0.27 4.40 -21.30
N LEU A 239 0.56 3.30 -20.58
CA LEU A 239 1.92 2.75 -20.51
C LEU A 239 2.45 2.31 -21.88
N LEU A 240 1.60 1.68 -22.69
CA LEU A 240 1.95 1.24 -24.04
C LEU A 240 2.09 2.45 -24.98
N ALA A 241 1.09 3.33 -25.03
CA ALA A 241 1.07 4.47 -25.94
C ALA A 241 2.32 5.37 -25.82
N ARG A 242 2.87 5.53 -24.61
CA ARG A 242 4.10 6.29 -24.36
C ARG A 242 5.38 5.64 -24.89
N ARG A 243 5.36 4.34 -25.20
CA ARG A 243 6.55 3.54 -25.55
C ARG A 243 6.57 3.05 -26.99
N LEU A 244 5.44 3.14 -27.68
CA LEU A 244 5.27 2.71 -29.06
C LEU A 244 5.69 3.81 -30.03
N GLN A 245 6.17 3.40 -31.20
CA GLN A 245 6.33 4.27 -32.36
C GLN A 245 4.97 4.58 -32.99
N LYS A 246 4.93 5.55 -33.91
CA LYS A 246 3.69 6.05 -34.53
C LYS A 246 2.89 4.96 -35.25
N ASP A 247 3.56 4.09 -35.99
CA ASP A 247 2.91 3.02 -36.76
C ASP A 247 2.33 1.95 -35.82
N GLU A 248 3.12 1.50 -34.83
CA GLU A 248 2.69 0.55 -33.80
C GLU A 248 1.51 1.09 -32.96
N TYR A 249 1.53 2.38 -32.65
CA TYR A 249 0.44 3.05 -31.95
C TYR A 249 -0.83 3.13 -32.80
N THR A 250 -0.71 3.35 -34.11
CA THR A 250 -1.85 3.31 -35.04
C THR A 250 -2.50 1.93 -35.06
N GLU A 251 -1.69 0.86 -35.08
CA GLU A 251 -2.20 -0.51 -34.95
C GLU A 251 -2.88 -0.76 -33.61
N LEU A 252 -2.31 -0.25 -32.51
CA LEU A 252 -2.92 -0.35 -31.18
C LEU A 252 -4.29 0.34 -31.15
N ARG A 253 -4.43 1.55 -31.73
CA ARG A 253 -5.72 2.25 -31.82
C ARG A 253 -6.75 1.46 -32.62
N ALA A 254 -6.35 0.87 -33.75
CA ALA A 254 -7.25 0.05 -34.56
C ALA A 254 -7.75 -1.18 -33.77
N PHE A 255 -6.86 -1.85 -33.04
CA PHE A 255 -7.22 -2.96 -32.16
C PHE A 255 -8.16 -2.54 -31.03
N LEU A 256 -7.88 -1.43 -30.34
CA LEU A 256 -8.71 -0.92 -29.26
C LEU A 256 -10.12 -0.52 -29.75
N SER A 257 -10.21 0.11 -30.91
CA SER A 257 -11.48 0.46 -31.55
C SER A 257 -12.33 -0.77 -31.89
N GLN A 258 -11.72 -1.86 -32.37
CA GLN A 258 -12.42 -3.14 -32.58
C GLN A 258 -12.98 -3.72 -31.28
N MET A 259 -12.33 -3.45 -30.15
CA MET A 259 -12.77 -3.89 -28.82
C MET A 259 -13.73 -2.89 -28.15
N GLY A 260 -14.06 -1.77 -28.80
CA GLY A 260 -14.92 -0.72 -28.22
C GLY A 260 -14.26 0.07 -27.09
N ILE A 261 -12.93 0.16 -27.08
CA ILE A 261 -12.15 0.88 -26.06
C ILE A 261 -11.53 2.12 -26.68
N ASP A 262 -11.68 3.27 -26.03
CA ASP A 262 -11.07 4.50 -26.48
C ASP A 262 -9.56 4.52 -26.22
N ALA A 263 -8.80 4.93 -27.24
CA ALA A 263 -7.37 5.16 -27.11
C ALA A 263 -7.10 6.63 -26.74
N PRO A 264 -6.04 6.95 -25.98
CA PRO A 264 -5.63 8.32 -25.68
C PRO A 264 -5.51 9.16 -26.95
N GLU A 265 -5.83 10.46 -26.94
CA GLU A 265 -5.77 11.29 -28.16
C GLU A 265 -4.33 11.66 -28.56
N GLU A 266 -3.43 11.78 -27.59
CA GLU A 266 -2.05 12.22 -27.80
C GLU A 266 -1.06 11.04 -27.80
N HIS A 267 -0.40 10.81 -28.94
CA HIS A 267 0.81 9.99 -29.00
C HIS A 267 1.99 10.81 -28.49
N LYS A 268 2.49 10.47 -27.29
CA LYS A 268 3.68 11.12 -26.69
C LYS A 268 4.97 10.32 -26.89
N GLY A 269 4.92 9.27 -27.72
CA GLY A 269 6.08 8.44 -28.04
C GLY A 269 6.95 9.15 -29.09
N SER A 270 8.19 9.45 -28.72
CA SER A 270 9.24 9.93 -29.62
C SER A 270 9.97 8.76 -30.28
#